data_AF-A0A349UN09-F1
#
_entry.id   AF-A0A349UN09-F1
#
_cell.length_a   1.000
_cell.length_b   1.000
_cell.length_c   1.000
_cell.angle_alpha   90.00
_cell.angle_beta   90.00
_cell.angle_gamma   90.00
#
_symmetry.space_group_name_H-M   'P 1'
#
loop_
_entity.id
_entity.type
_entity.pdbx_description
1 polymer ?
#
loop_
_entity_poly.entity_id
_entity_poly.type
_entity_poly.pdbx_seq_one_letter_code
_entity_poly.pdbx_strand_id
1 'polypeptide(L)'
;LTVKDFAGHHVLVTAGPTREAFDPVRFITNASSGRMGCAVAAAAASAAHDVTLLHGRLAVPTPPGVRAAPFVTVADLQRELDARFDACDALVMAAAVGDFRPEKTLPTKIHRAAGPITLRLYPTEDLLAGLRPRKRAGQIVVAFAVEDGAPHQAEA
;
A
#
# COMPACT_ATOMS: atom_id res chain seq x y z
N LEU A 1 -13.22 -18.82 19.90
CA LEU A 1 -13.48 -18.39 18.52
C LEU A 1 -13.02 -19.52 17.61
N THR A 2 -13.92 -20.09 16.82
CA THR A 2 -13.61 -21.14 15.83
C THR A 2 -13.50 -20.51 14.44
N VAL A 3 -12.86 -21.20 13.48
CA VAL A 3 -12.74 -20.71 12.07
C VAL A 3 -14.11 -20.39 11.44
N LYS A 4 -15.19 -21.02 11.94
CA LYS A 4 -16.57 -20.77 11.50
C LYS A 4 -17.09 -19.37 11.86
N ASP A 5 -16.53 -18.73 12.89
CA ASP A 5 -16.99 -17.42 13.39
C ASP A 5 -16.57 -16.26 12.47
N PHE A 6 -15.68 -16.50 11.51
CA PHE A 6 -15.04 -15.50 10.66
C PHE A 6 -15.36 -15.64 9.16
N ALA A 7 -16.04 -16.72 8.80
CA ALA A 7 -16.38 -17.01 7.42
C ALA A 7 -17.27 -15.90 6.82
N GLY A 8 -16.92 -15.44 5.62
CA GLY A 8 -17.74 -14.51 4.83
C GLY A 8 -17.44 -13.01 5.00
N HIS A 9 -16.50 -12.63 5.87
CA HIS A 9 -16.04 -11.24 5.93
C HIS A 9 -15.01 -10.91 4.85
N HIS A 10 -15.10 -9.72 4.26
CA HIS A 10 -14.15 -9.24 3.26
C HIS A 10 -13.01 -8.46 3.92
N VAL A 11 -11.79 -8.98 3.82
CA VAL A 11 -10.57 -8.36 4.36
C VAL A 11 -9.72 -7.82 3.21
N LEU A 12 -9.54 -6.50 3.20
CA LEU A 12 -8.68 -5.80 2.28
C LEU A 12 -7.30 -5.62 2.93
N VAL A 13 -6.25 -6.11 2.29
CA VAL A 13 -4.86 -6.00 2.80
C VAL A 13 -4.01 -5.31 1.76
N THR A 14 -3.20 -4.34 2.17
CA THR A 14 -2.18 -3.73 1.31
C THR A 14 -0.79 -4.27 1.65
N ALA A 15 0.07 -4.49 0.65
CA ALA A 15 1.42 -5.01 0.87
C ALA A 15 2.44 -4.48 -0.15
N GLY A 16 3.72 -4.45 0.22
CA GLY A 16 4.81 -4.01 -0.64
C GLY A 16 4.92 -2.48 -0.75
N PRO A 17 5.93 -1.97 -1.47
CA PRO A 17 6.15 -0.54 -1.60
C PRO A 17 5.45 0.06 -2.82
N THR A 18 5.12 1.35 -2.75
CA THR A 18 4.83 2.15 -3.96
C THR A 18 6.14 2.56 -4.66
N ARG A 19 6.03 2.97 -5.92
CA ARG A 19 7.14 3.36 -6.79
C ARG A 19 6.77 4.60 -7.61
N GLU A 20 7.43 5.71 -7.29
CA GLU A 20 7.19 6.99 -7.96
C GLU A 20 8.30 7.28 -8.97
N ALA A 21 7.98 7.12 -10.26
CA ALA A 21 8.95 7.21 -11.35
C ALA A 21 9.30 8.68 -11.69
N PHE A 22 10.59 8.97 -11.85
CA PHE A 22 11.06 10.27 -12.37
C PHE A 22 11.56 10.16 -13.82
N ASP A 23 11.84 8.95 -14.31
CA ASP A 23 12.04 8.63 -15.71
C ASP A 23 11.55 7.19 -16.00
N PRO A 24 11.53 6.70 -17.25
CA PRO A 24 10.98 5.38 -17.58
C PRO A 24 11.73 4.19 -16.97
N VAL A 25 12.88 4.41 -16.33
CA VAL A 25 13.78 3.35 -15.84
C VAL A 25 14.03 3.46 -14.33
N ARG A 26 13.85 4.64 -13.74
CA ARG A 26 14.17 4.92 -12.34
C ARG A 26 13.00 5.53 -11.59
N PHE A 27 12.89 5.14 -10.31
CA PHE A 27 11.81 5.53 -9.41
C PHE A 27 12.32 5.66 -7.98
N ILE A 28 11.55 6.36 -7.15
CA ILE A 28 11.69 6.44 -5.70
C ILE A 28 10.79 5.36 -5.08
N THR A 29 11.29 4.62 -4.10
CA THR A 29 10.57 3.51 -3.45
C THR A 29 11.01 3.36 -2.01
N ASN A 30 10.16 2.76 -1.19
CA ASN A 30 10.50 2.32 0.17
C ASN A 30 11.09 0.91 0.17
N ALA A 31 11.92 0.59 1.17
CA ALA A 31 12.62 -0.69 1.31
C ALA A 31 11.71 -1.82 1.85
N SER A 32 10.47 -1.92 1.37
CA SER A 32 9.54 -2.96 1.78
C SER A 32 9.70 -4.22 0.92
N SER A 33 9.75 -5.37 1.60
CA SER A 33 9.71 -6.69 0.95
C SER A 33 8.28 -7.20 0.71
N GLY A 34 7.28 -6.55 1.31
CA GLY A 34 5.88 -7.01 1.30
C GLY A 34 5.58 -8.25 2.14
N ARG A 35 6.58 -8.85 2.80
CA ARG A 35 6.44 -10.10 3.57
C ARG A 35 5.39 -10.01 4.68
N MET A 36 5.37 -8.90 5.43
CA MET A 36 4.41 -8.70 6.52
C MET A 36 2.97 -8.68 6.00
N GLY A 37 2.66 -7.84 5.01
CA GLY A 37 1.31 -7.78 4.42
C GLY A 37 0.89 -9.11 3.79
N CYS A 38 1.80 -9.84 3.14
CA CYS A 38 1.51 -11.18 2.62
C CYS A 38 1.19 -12.18 3.73
N ALA A 39 1.92 -12.15 4.85
CA ALA A 39 1.64 -13.02 6.00
C ALA A 39 0.28 -12.70 6.64
N VAL A 40 -0.07 -11.43 6.76
CA VAL A 40 -1.41 -11.00 7.22
C VAL A 40 -2.50 -11.52 6.29
N ALA A 41 -2.34 -11.36 4.97
CA ALA A 41 -3.30 -11.84 3.99
C ALA A 41 -3.46 -13.37 4.02
N ALA A 42 -2.35 -14.10 4.19
CA ALA A 42 -2.36 -15.56 4.33
C ALA A 42 -3.10 -16.02 5.61
N ALA A 43 -2.87 -15.33 6.73
CA ALA A 43 -3.56 -15.63 7.99
C ALA A 43 -5.07 -15.36 7.88
N ALA A 44 -5.46 -14.25 7.25
CA ALA A 44 -6.87 -13.94 7.02
C ALA A 44 -7.55 -14.99 6.12
N ALA A 45 -6.91 -15.39 5.03
CA ALA A 45 -7.44 -16.44 4.14
C ALA A 45 -7.55 -17.79 4.87
N SER A 46 -6.58 -18.14 5.71
CA SER A 46 -6.60 -19.36 6.53
C SER A 46 -7.73 -19.38 7.56
N ALA A 47 -8.22 -18.20 7.96
CA ALA A 47 -9.39 -18.03 8.80
C ALA A 47 -10.72 -17.99 8.02
N ALA A 48 -10.71 -18.39 6.74
CA ALA A 48 -11.87 -18.42 5.84
C ALA A 48 -12.50 -17.06 5.51
N HIS A 49 -11.73 -15.97 5.64
CA HIS A 49 -12.12 -14.67 5.10
C HIS A 49 -12.01 -14.62 3.58
N ASP A 50 -12.83 -13.78 2.95
CA ASP A 50 -12.61 -13.39 1.56
C ASP A 50 -11.55 -12.29 1.53
N VAL A 51 -10.38 -12.57 0.97
CA VAL A 51 -9.23 -11.65 1.05
C VAL A 51 -8.93 -11.05 -0.30
N THR A 52 -8.85 -9.71 -0.35
CA THR A 52 -8.20 -8.98 -1.45
C THR A 52 -6.84 -8.46 -1.00
N LEU A 53 -5.79 -8.86 -1.71
CA LEU A 53 -4.43 -8.38 -1.48
C LEU A 53 -4.08 -7.35 -2.56
N LEU A 54 -4.12 -6.06 -2.19
CA LEU A 54 -3.55 -4.99 -3.00
C LEU A 54 -2.05 -5.01 -2.80
N HIS A 55 -1.25 -5.17 -3.87
CA HIS A 55 0.19 -5.29 -3.69
C HIS A 55 1.05 -4.48 -4.67
N GLY A 56 2.08 -3.85 -4.11
CA GLY A 56 3.21 -3.34 -4.86
C GLY A 56 4.15 -4.48 -5.27
N ARG A 57 5.43 -4.16 -5.47
CA ARG A 57 6.45 -5.20 -5.70
C ARG A 57 6.62 -6.07 -4.45
N LEU A 58 6.42 -7.37 -4.59
CA LEU A 58 6.65 -8.35 -3.53
C LEU A 58 8.00 -9.06 -3.74
N ALA A 59 8.70 -9.33 -2.63
CA ALA A 59 9.88 -10.19 -2.61
C ALA A 59 9.53 -11.67 -2.36
N VAL A 60 8.26 -11.97 -2.11
CA VAL A 60 7.71 -13.30 -1.88
C VAL A 60 6.50 -13.53 -2.79
N PRO A 61 6.14 -14.78 -3.12
CA PRO A 61 4.91 -15.07 -3.85
C PRO A 61 3.69 -14.56 -3.10
N THR A 62 2.63 -14.21 -3.84
CA THR A 62 1.31 -13.97 -3.25
C THR A 62 0.81 -15.24 -2.57
N PRO A 63 0.22 -15.16 -1.37
CA PRO A 63 -0.29 -16.34 -0.67
C PRO A 63 -1.47 -16.96 -1.42
N PRO A 64 -1.71 -18.29 -1.29
CA PRO A 64 -2.89 -18.93 -1.85
C PRO A 64 -4.17 -18.43 -1.15
N GLY A 65 -5.31 -18.55 -1.84
CA GLY A 65 -6.62 -18.21 -1.26
C GLY A 65 -6.92 -16.70 -1.19
N VAL A 66 -6.11 -15.85 -1.83
CA VAL A 66 -6.35 -14.39 -1.91
C VAL A 66 -6.61 -13.95 -3.35
N ARG A 67 -7.42 -12.90 -3.51
CA ARG A 67 -7.58 -12.16 -4.77
C ARG A 67 -6.50 -11.09 -4.84
N ALA A 68 -5.42 -11.35 -5.56
CA ALA A 68 -4.31 -10.41 -5.72
C ALA A 68 -4.63 -9.34 -6.77
N ALA A 69 -4.35 -8.07 -6.44
CA ALA A 69 -4.47 -6.93 -7.36
C ALA A 69 -3.22 -6.04 -7.25
N PRO A 70 -2.45 -5.85 -8.34
CA PRO A 70 -1.22 -5.08 -8.29
C PRO A 70 -1.47 -3.56 -8.28
N PHE A 71 -0.59 -2.81 -7.62
CA PHE A 71 -0.46 -1.35 -7.76
C PHE A 71 1.02 -1.00 -8.00
N VAL A 72 1.27 0.20 -8.54
CA VAL A 72 2.63 0.71 -8.72
C VAL A 72 2.84 1.97 -7.90
N THR A 73 2.02 2.99 -8.11
CA THR A 73 2.14 4.31 -7.47
C THR A 73 1.20 4.46 -6.26
N VAL A 74 1.39 5.54 -5.50
CA VAL A 74 0.42 5.97 -4.47
C VAL A 74 -0.95 6.22 -5.10
N ALA A 75 -1.00 6.85 -6.28
CA ALA A 75 -2.25 7.11 -7.00
C ALA A 75 -2.95 5.82 -7.46
N ASP A 76 -2.19 4.81 -7.90
CA ASP A 76 -2.77 3.50 -8.20
C ASP A 76 -3.37 2.86 -6.95
N LEU A 77 -2.63 2.86 -5.84
CA LEU A 77 -3.11 2.32 -4.58
C LEU A 77 -4.36 3.06 -4.10
N GLN A 78 -4.39 4.39 -4.21
CA GLN A 78 -5.57 5.20 -3.88
C GLN A 78 -6.79 4.75 -4.67
N ARG A 79 -6.65 4.63 -6.01
CA ARG A 79 -7.73 4.15 -6.88
C ARG A 79 -8.22 2.76 -6.48
N GLU A 80 -7.30 1.84 -6.17
CA GLU A 80 -7.68 0.48 -5.77
C GLU A 80 -8.38 0.44 -4.41
N LEU A 81 -7.99 1.31 -3.47
CA LEU A 81 -8.64 1.49 -2.18
C LEU A 81 -10.03 2.12 -2.36
N ASP A 82 -10.15 3.20 -3.12
CA ASP A 82 -11.41 3.90 -3.37
C ASP A 82 -12.47 2.99 -3.98
N ALA A 83 -12.05 2.06 -4.84
CA ALA A 83 -12.94 1.10 -5.50
C ALA A 83 -13.45 -0.02 -4.58
N ARG A 84 -12.81 -0.26 -3.42
CA ARG A 84 -13.06 -1.47 -2.60
C ARG A 84 -13.34 -1.19 -1.14
N PHE A 85 -12.92 -0.03 -0.63
CA PHE A 85 -12.98 0.29 0.78
C PHE A 85 -14.42 0.25 1.32
N ASP A 86 -15.38 0.81 0.59
CA ASP A 86 -16.78 0.87 1.06
C ASP A 86 -17.41 -0.52 1.22
N ALA A 87 -16.89 -1.54 0.53
CA ALA A 87 -17.40 -2.91 0.56
C ALA A 87 -16.66 -3.82 1.57
N CYS A 88 -15.43 -3.49 1.99
CA CYS A 88 -14.64 -4.38 2.84
C CYS A 88 -14.98 -4.22 4.33
N ASP A 89 -15.00 -5.31 5.10
CA ASP A 89 -15.26 -5.28 6.55
C ASP A 89 -14.04 -4.85 7.36
N ALA A 90 -12.85 -5.19 6.86
CA ALA A 90 -11.59 -4.77 7.44
C ALA A 90 -10.61 -4.28 6.37
N LEU A 91 -9.85 -3.24 6.69
CA LEU A 91 -8.69 -2.79 5.92
C LEU A 91 -7.44 -2.92 6.79
N VAL A 92 -6.41 -3.58 6.27
CA VAL A 92 -5.07 -3.62 6.87
C VAL A 92 -4.08 -2.93 5.93
N MET A 93 -3.66 -1.72 6.30
CA MET A 93 -2.69 -0.90 5.58
C MET A 93 -1.26 -1.31 5.95
N ALA A 94 -0.73 -2.35 5.30
CA ALA A 94 0.63 -2.86 5.50
C ALA A 94 1.58 -2.60 4.30
N ALA A 95 1.11 -1.88 3.28
CA ALA A 95 1.97 -1.35 2.22
C ALA A 95 2.85 -0.21 2.76
N ALA A 96 4.08 -0.13 2.24
CA ALA A 96 4.96 1.01 2.49
C ALA A 96 4.67 2.10 1.44
N VAL A 97 3.72 2.96 1.75
CA VAL A 97 3.32 4.10 0.93
C VAL A 97 4.42 5.16 0.99
N GLY A 98 4.89 5.63 -0.16
CA GLY A 98 5.88 6.71 -0.22
C GLY A 98 5.23 8.06 0.05
N ASP A 99 5.86 8.90 0.87
CA ASP A 99 5.31 10.22 1.27
C ASP A 99 5.53 11.31 0.22
N PHE A 100 6.43 11.07 -0.73
CA PHE A 100 6.83 12.02 -1.75
C PHE A 100 6.89 11.39 -3.14
N ARG A 101 6.51 12.18 -4.13
CA ARG A 101 6.65 11.85 -5.56
C ARG A 101 7.45 12.93 -6.31
N PRO A 102 8.12 12.59 -7.42
CA PRO A 102 8.70 13.59 -8.32
C PRO A 102 7.63 14.56 -8.82
N GLU A 103 7.97 15.85 -8.92
CA GLU A 103 7.08 16.87 -9.50
C GLU A 103 6.66 16.51 -10.93
N LYS A 104 7.59 15.92 -11.70
CA LYS A 104 7.40 15.51 -13.08
C LYS A 104 8.12 14.20 -13.34
N THR A 105 7.48 13.32 -14.10
CA THR A 105 8.12 12.17 -14.72
C THR A 105 8.57 12.56 -16.13
N LEU A 106 9.85 12.37 -16.42
CA LEU A 106 10.39 12.65 -17.76
C LEU A 106 10.00 11.52 -18.73
N PRO A 107 9.69 11.82 -20.00
CA PRO A 107 9.30 10.80 -20.98
C PRO A 107 10.49 9.93 -21.42
N THR A 108 11.72 10.38 -21.16
CA THR A 108 12.96 9.70 -21.57
C THR A 108 13.93 9.58 -20.41
N LYS A 109 14.73 8.51 -20.43
CA LYS A 109 15.78 8.26 -19.44
C LYS A 109 16.78 9.42 -19.38
N ILE A 110 17.09 9.92 -18.19
CA ILE A 110 18.12 10.96 -18.03
C ILE A 110 19.50 10.38 -18.35
N HIS A 111 20.20 10.93 -19.35
CA HIS A 111 21.53 10.48 -19.71
C HIS A 111 22.58 10.90 -18.68
N ARG A 112 23.54 10.01 -18.37
CA ARG A 112 24.66 10.31 -17.46
C ARG A 112 25.47 11.54 -17.88
N ALA A 113 25.55 11.79 -19.19
CA ALA A 113 26.27 12.94 -19.76
C ALA A 113 25.62 14.30 -19.42
N ALA A 114 24.36 14.32 -18.94
CA ALA A 114 23.70 15.55 -18.51
C ALA A 114 24.26 16.12 -17.20
N GLY A 115 25.15 15.39 -16.52
CA GLY A 115 25.73 15.81 -15.24
C GLY A 115 24.84 15.50 -14.04
N PRO A 116 25.07 16.18 -12.90
CA PRO A 116 24.24 16.05 -11.70
C PRO A 116 22.77 16.36 -11.99
N ILE A 117 21.87 15.68 -11.28
CA ILE A 117 20.42 15.90 -11.39
C ILE A 117 19.86 16.41 -10.06
N THR A 118 18.85 17.25 -10.16
CA THR A 118 18.03 17.68 -9.02
C THR A 118 16.61 17.17 -9.22
N LEU A 119 16.08 16.44 -8.24
CA LEU A 119 14.68 16.03 -8.21
C LEU A 119 13.93 16.94 -7.25
N ARG A 120 12.93 17.67 -7.76
CA ARG A 120 11.96 18.36 -6.93
C ARG A 120 10.85 17.38 -6.58
N LEU A 121 10.59 17.23 -5.28
CA LEU A 121 9.61 16.30 -4.74
C LEU A 121 8.42 17.05 -4.17
N TYR A 122 7.23 16.47 -4.31
CA TYR A 122 5.98 16.96 -3.77
C TYR A 122 5.36 15.88 -2.88
N PRO A 123 4.70 16.26 -1.77
CA PRO A 123 3.97 15.31 -0.95
C PRO A 123 2.94 14.53 -1.76
N THR A 124 2.77 13.25 -1.45
CA THR A 124 1.68 12.44 -1.98
C THR A 124 0.42 12.63 -1.14
N GLU A 125 -0.69 12.09 -1.64
CA GLU A 125 -1.97 12.11 -0.96
C GLU A 125 -1.93 11.25 0.32
N ASP A 126 -2.52 11.74 1.42
CA ASP A 126 -2.76 10.92 2.61
C ASP A 126 -3.96 9.99 2.37
N LEU A 127 -3.64 8.74 2.05
CA LEU A 127 -4.63 7.71 1.75
C LEU A 127 -5.58 7.44 2.92
N LEU A 128 -5.07 7.44 4.15
CA LEU A 128 -5.91 7.16 5.32
C LEU A 128 -6.83 8.33 5.61
N ALA A 129 -6.33 9.58 5.55
CA ALA A 129 -7.18 10.76 5.69
C ALA A 129 -8.30 10.79 4.65
N GLY A 130 -8.03 10.38 3.40
CA GLY A 130 -9.05 10.28 2.35
C GLY A 130 -10.13 9.22 2.62
N LEU A 131 -9.78 8.12 3.30
CA LEU A 131 -10.72 7.03 3.61
C LEU A 131 -11.51 7.24 4.91
N ARG A 132 -10.95 7.98 5.88
CA ARG A 132 -11.57 8.22 7.20
C ARG A 132 -13.03 8.67 7.12
N PRO A 133 -13.43 9.64 6.27
CA PRO A 133 -14.83 10.09 6.18
C PRO A 133 -15.79 9.03 5.62
N ARG A 134 -15.28 8.03 4.90
CA ARG A 134 -16.06 6.95 4.28
C ARG A 134 -16.23 5.74 5.19
N LYS A 135 -15.53 5.70 6.33
CA LYS A 135 -15.51 4.56 7.24
C LYS A 135 -16.91 4.31 7.81
N ARG A 136 -17.48 3.13 7.53
CA ARG A 136 -18.79 2.74 8.07
C ARG A 136 -18.71 2.24 9.52
N ALA A 137 -19.85 2.24 10.20
CA ALA A 137 -19.97 1.61 11.51
C ALA A 137 -19.66 0.12 11.41
N GLY A 138 -18.90 -0.43 12.37
CA GLY A 138 -18.46 -1.83 12.37
C GLY A 138 -17.28 -2.15 11.46
N GLN A 139 -16.89 -1.27 10.52
CA GLN A 139 -15.70 -1.46 9.71
C GLN A 139 -14.42 -1.22 10.52
N ILE A 140 -13.44 -2.11 10.33
CA ILE A 140 -12.16 -2.07 11.04
C ILE A 140 -11.07 -1.53 10.11
N VAL A 141 -10.24 -0.62 10.61
CA VAL A 141 -9.06 -0.12 9.87
C VAL A 141 -7.85 -0.26 10.78
N VAL A 142 -6.82 -0.95 10.28
CA VAL A 142 -5.53 -1.14 10.94
C VAL A 142 -4.46 -0.53 10.06
N ALA A 143 -3.63 0.33 10.62
CA ALA A 143 -2.50 0.96 9.93
C ALA A 143 -1.19 0.63 10.61
N PHE A 144 -0.14 0.45 9.82
CA PHE A 144 1.23 0.26 10.30
C PHE A 144 2.06 1.51 10.02
N ALA A 145 2.85 1.92 11.00
CA ALA A 145 3.87 2.95 10.86
C ALA A 145 5.25 2.32 11.08
N VAL A 146 6.25 2.80 10.36
CA VAL A 146 7.65 2.42 10.53
C VAL A 146 8.41 3.68 10.87
N GLU A 147 8.97 3.71 12.08
CA GLU A 147 9.74 4.84 12.60
C GLU A 147 11.22 4.45 12.68
N ASP A 148 12.11 5.43 12.55
CA ASP A 148 13.57 5.24 12.60
C ASP A 148 14.18 5.41 14.01
N GLY A 149 13.32 5.60 15.03
CA GLY A 149 13.71 5.73 16.43
C GLY A 149 13.94 7.17 16.90
N ALA A 150 13.85 8.17 16.02
CA ALA A 150 13.71 9.55 16.46
C ALA A 150 12.26 9.80 16.94
N PRO A 151 12.04 10.50 18.08
CA PRO A 151 10.70 10.82 18.52
C PRO A 151 10.07 11.82 17.53
N HIS A 152 9.19 11.33 16.66
CA HIS A 152 8.28 12.15 15.90
C HIS A 152 7.01 12.40 16.70
N GLN A 153 6.56 13.67 16.77
CA GLN A 153 5.21 13.98 17.21
C GLN A 153 4.26 13.38 16.18
N ALA A 154 3.46 12.39 16.58
CA ALA A 154 2.46 11.78 15.72
C ALA A 154 1.48 12.85 15.23
N GLU A 155 1.43 13.11 13.93
CA GLU A 155 0.34 13.87 13.32
C GLU A 155 -0.88 12.93 13.21
N ALA A 156 -1.99 13.37 13.81
CA ALA A 156 -3.20 12.60 14.06
C ALA A 156 -4.13 12.52 12.85
#